data_AF-A0A2V2BYV9-F1
#
_entry.id   AF-A0A2V2BYV9-F1
#
_cell.length_a   1.000
_cell.length_b   1.000
_cell.length_c   1.000
_cell.angle_alpha   90.00
_cell.angle_beta   90.00
_cell.angle_gamma   90.00
#
_symmetry.space_group_name_H-M   'P 1'
#
loop_
_entity.id
_entity.type
_entity.pdbx_description
1 polymer ?
#
loop_
_entity_poly.entity_id
_entity_poly.type
_entity_poly.pdbx_seq_one_letter_code
_entity_poly.pdbx_strand_id
1 'polypeptide(L)'
;MRGGRKSLIFLIFSEACAKLAQIFYKPRQPNMEITEEKSNDVSIIALNGRLNVTTTADLEKAFNKLFDENCTKILVDCRDLEYISSAGLRVLLAAAKQFKKISGEIALSGLSQNVKQVFEISGFTTIFPIYTTRDEAIKSF
;
A
#
# COMPACT_ATOMS: atom_id res chain seq x y z
N MET A 1 -64.26 -26.99 5.61
CA MET A 1 -63.91 -25.98 6.64
C MET A 1 -62.40 -25.86 6.75
N ARG A 2 -61.87 -24.63 6.64
CA ARG A 2 -60.51 -24.11 7.01
C ARG A 2 -59.31 -24.83 6.34
N GLY A 3 -58.47 -24.21 5.50
CA GLY A 3 -58.01 -22.81 5.49
C GLY A 3 -56.74 -22.68 6.34
N GLY A 4 -55.56 -22.66 5.70
CA GLY A 4 -54.27 -22.50 6.39
C GLY A 4 -53.16 -22.18 5.39
N ARG A 5 -52.92 -20.89 5.18
CA ARG A 5 -52.02 -20.32 4.18
C ARG A 5 -50.61 -20.85 4.38
N LYS A 6 -50.02 -21.44 3.34
CA LYS A 6 -48.58 -21.67 3.27
C LYS A 6 -47.92 -20.29 3.36
N SER A 7 -47.25 -19.99 4.47
CA SER A 7 -46.59 -18.71 4.73
C SER A 7 -45.57 -18.41 3.63
N LEU A 8 -45.99 -17.59 2.68
CA LEU A 8 -45.18 -16.98 1.62
C LEU A 8 -44.27 -15.87 2.19
N ILE A 9 -43.79 -16.02 3.42
CA ILE A 9 -42.99 -15.04 4.15
C ILE A 9 -41.55 -15.53 4.36
N PHE A 10 -41.27 -16.82 4.27
CA PHE A 10 -39.91 -17.34 4.50
C PHE A 10 -38.97 -17.18 3.29
N LEU A 11 -39.50 -16.94 2.09
CA LEU A 11 -38.69 -16.79 0.86
C LEU A 11 -38.35 -15.32 0.53
N ILE A 12 -39.07 -14.35 1.09
CA ILE A 12 -38.83 -12.92 0.78
C ILE A 12 -37.72 -12.31 1.67
N PHE A 13 -37.40 -12.93 2.81
CA PHE A 13 -36.34 -12.44 3.70
C PHE A 13 -34.91 -12.89 3.30
N SER A 14 -34.76 -13.84 2.38
CA SER A 14 -33.43 -14.27 1.92
C SER A 14 -32.80 -13.26 0.95
N GLU A 15 -33.55 -12.81 -0.05
CA GLU A 15 -33.04 -11.87 -1.06
C GLU A 15 -32.92 -10.43 -0.54
N ALA A 16 -33.85 -10.01 0.34
CA ALA A 16 -33.80 -8.68 0.95
C ALA A 16 -32.59 -8.52 1.90
N CYS A 17 -32.24 -9.56 2.68
CA CYS A 17 -31.03 -9.57 3.49
C CYS A 17 -29.75 -9.52 2.65
N ALA A 18 -29.71 -10.20 1.49
CA ALA A 18 -28.57 -10.13 0.57
C ALA A 18 -28.42 -8.73 -0.08
N LYS A 19 -29.53 -8.09 -0.47
CA LYS A 19 -29.52 -6.70 -0.99
C LYS A 19 -29.16 -5.68 0.08
N LEU A 20 -29.64 -5.83 1.32
CA LEU A 20 -29.25 -4.98 2.44
C LEU A 20 -27.78 -5.19 2.84
N ALA A 21 -27.29 -6.44 2.78
CA ALA A 21 -25.87 -6.72 2.96
C ALA A 21 -25.03 -5.96 1.94
N GLN A 22 -25.41 -5.89 0.65
CA GLN A 22 -24.64 -5.12 -0.35
C GLN A 22 -24.64 -3.60 -0.11
N ILE A 23 -25.67 -3.05 0.53
CA ILE A 23 -25.74 -1.62 0.88
C ILE A 23 -24.77 -1.28 2.04
N PHE A 24 -24.55 -2.20 2.98
CA PHE A 24 -23.64 -2.04 4.13
C PHE A 24 -22.27 -2.70 3.95
N TYR A 25 -22.16 -3.69 3.06
CA TYR A 25 -20.95 -4.46 2.74
C TYR A 25 -20.32 -3.85 1.50
N LYS A 26 -19.48 -2.83 1.72
CA LYS A 26 -18.47 -2.46 0.74
C LYS A 26 -17.41 -3.57 0.80
N PRO A 27 -17.20 -4.38 -0.25
CA PRO A 27 -16.11 -5.36 -0.25
C PRO A 27 -14.82 -4.61 0.11
N ARG A 28 -14.09 -5.14 1.08
CA ARG A 28 -12.81 -4.60 1.55
C ARG A 28 -11.84 -4.69 0.38
N GLN A 29 -11.74 -3.65 -0.45
CA GLN A 29 -10.87 -3.58 -1.63
C GLN A 29 -9.47 -4.10 -1.26
N PRO A 30 -9.09 -5.34 -1.64
CA PRO A 30 -7.69 -5.59 -1.91
C PRO A 30 -7.49 -4.92 -3.27
N ASN A 31 -6.43 -4.17 -3.49
CA ASN A 31 -5.22 -4.80 -3.98
C ASN A 31 -4.16 -3.73 -3.84
N MET A 32 -3.12 -4.07 -3.11
CA MET A 32 -1.85 -3.41 -3.31
C MET A 32 -1.18 -4.18 -4.44
N GLU A 33 -0.88 -3.50 -5.53
CA GLU A 33 0.00 -4.03 -6.56
C GLU A 33 1.39 -3.43 -6.34
N ILE A 34 2.38 -4.32 -6.31
CA ILE A 34 3.79 -3.95 -6.16
C ILE A 34 4.50 -4.50 -7.37
N THR A 35 5.11 -3.61 -8.13
CA THR A 35 5.96 -3.97 -9.27
C THR A 35 7.39 -3.56 -8.97
N GLU A 36 8.32 -4.39 -9.43
CA GLU A 36 9.75 -4.18 -9.28
C GLU A 36 10.35 -3.92 -10.65
N GLU A 37 11.04 -2.79 -10.79
CA GLU A 37 11.78 -2.42 -11.98
C GLU A 37 13.23 -2.12 -11.59
N LYS A 38 14.14 -2.17 -12.57
CA LYS A 38 15.53 -1.76 -12.36
C LYS A 38 15.91 -0.72 -13.39
N SER A 39 16.49 0.38 -12.92
CA SER A 39 17.05 1.43 -13.77
C SER A 39 18.48 1.69 -13.32
N ASN A 40 19.46 1.30 -14.14
CA ASN A 40 20.87 1.31 -13.79
C ASN A 40 21.16 0.48 -12.52
N ASP A 41 21.70 1.11 -11.48
CA ASP A 41 21.99 0.57 -10.16
C ASP A 41 20.85 0.82 -9.14
N VAL A 42 19.75 1.44 -9.56
CA VAL A 42 18.59 1.74 -8.71
C VAL A 42 17.50 0.67 -8.88
N SER A 43 17.14 0.02 -7.78
CA SER A 43 15.96 -0.85 -7.71
C SER A 43 14.73 -0.01 -7.41
N ILE A 44 13.69 -0.13 -8.25
CA ILE A 44 12.48 0.68 -8.16
C ILE A 44 11.32 -0.22 -7.72
N ILE A 45 10.65 0.14 -6.64
CA ILE A 45 9.40 -0.46 -6.19
C ILE A 45 8.27 0.51 -6.50
N ALA A 46 7.41 0.20 -7.46
CA ALA A 46 6.22 1.00 -7.73
C ALA A 46 5.02 0.46 -6.96
N LEU A 47 4.34 1.38 -6.25
CA LEU A 47 3.21 1.10 -5.37
C LEU A 47 1.92 1.59 -6.03
N ASN A 48 0.99 0.67 -6.28
CA ASN A 48 -0.34 1.00 -6.77
C ASN A 48 -1.42 0.50 -5.78
N GLY A 49 -2.25 1.43 -5.31
CA GLY A 49 -3.37 1.15 -4.43
C GLY A 49 -3.14 1.64 -3.00
N ARG A 50 -3.36 0.76 -2.01
CA ARG A 50 -3.51 1.17 -0.59
C ARG A 50 -2.61 0.38 0.34
N LEU A 51 -1.65 1.06 0.98
CA LEU A 51 -0.73 0.46 1.94
C LEU A 51 -1.30 0.49 3.37
N ASN A 52 -1.84 -0.65 3.79
CA ASN A 52 -2.51 -0.84 5.07
C ASN A 52 -2.13 -2.17 5.71
N VAL A 53 -2.68 -2.48 6.89
CA VAL A 53 -2.34 -3.68 7.67
C VAL A 53 -2.45 -5.00 6.89
N THR A 54 -3.29 -5.09 5.86
CA THR A 54 -3.43 -6.32 5.06
C THR A 54 -2.51 -6.38 3.85
N THR A 55 -1.86 -5.28 3.49
CA THR A 55 -1.00 -5.17 2.29
C THR A 55 0.46 -4.87 2.61
N THR A 56 0.76 -4.54 3.86
CA THR A 56 2.13 -4.29 4.33
C THR A 56 3.06 -5.49 4.18
N ALA A 57 2.52 -6.72 4.30
CA ALA A 57 3.31 -7.93 4.18
C ALA A 57 3.95 -8.10 2.80
N ASP A 58 3.29 -7.64 1.74
CA ASP A 58 3.82 -7.75 0.37
C ASP A 58 4.96 -6.76 0.14
N LEU A 59 4.85 -5.56 0.72
CA LEU A 59 5.94 -4.57 0.69
C LEU A 59 7.15 -5.03 1.54
N GLU A 60 6.92 -5.63 2.70
CA GLU A 60 7.99 -6.22 3.52
C GLU A 60 8.74 -7.31 2.74
N LYS A 61 8.02 -8.17 2.00
CA LYS A 61 8.64 -9.20 1.15
C LYS A 61 9.50 -8.59 0.05
N ALA A 62 9.01 -7.55 -0.63
CA ALA A 62 9.77 -6.84 -1.67
C ALA A 62 11.07 -6.25 -1.10
N PHE A 63 11.01 -5.58 0.05
CA PHE A 63 12.21 -5.06 0.70
C PHE A 63 13.19 -6.15 1.15
N ASN A 64 12.71 -7.24 1.73
CA ASN A 64 13.57 -8.35 2.15
C ASN A 64 14.27 -8.99 0.95
N LYS A 65 13.56 -9.20 -0.15
CA LYS A 65 14.15 -9.68 -1.40
C LYS A 65 15.29 -8.78 -1.89
N LEU A 66 15.04 -7.47 -1.99
CA LEU A 66 16.07 -6.51 -2.41
C LEU A 66 17.27 -6.45 -1.44
N PHE A 67 17.01 -6.62 -0.14
CA PHE A 67 18.05 -6.66 0.88
C PHE A 67 18.94 -7.91 0.71
N ASP A 68 18.34 -9.08 0.49
CA ASP A 68 19.06 -10.33 0.25
C ASP A 68 19.88 -10.28 -1.05
N GLU A 69 19.40 -9.53 -2.04
CA GLU A 69 20.11 -9.24 -3.29
C GLU A 69 21.21 -8.18 -3.15
N ASN A 70 21.44 -7.63 -1.94
CA ASN A 70 22.41 -6.56 -1.65
C ASN A 70 22.19 -5.28 -2.48
N CYS A 71 20.93 -4.98 -2.84
CA CYS A 71 20.60 -3.70 -3.45
C CYS A 71 20.81 -2.57 -2.44
N THR A 72 21.56 -1.53 -2.81
CA THR A 72 21.84 -0.40 -1.92
C THR A 72 21.07 0.86 -2.27
N LYS A 73 20.53 0.98 -3.49
CA LYS A 73 19.77 2.14 -3.95
C LYS A 73 18.35 1.74 -4.27
N ILE A 74 17.41 2.17 -3.43
CA ILE A 74 16.00 1.79 -3.58
C ILE A 74 15.15 3.04 -3.74
N LEU A 75 14.44 3.11 -4.86
CA LEU A 75 13.41 4.11 -5.10
C LEU A 75 12.03 3.48 -4.89
N VAL A 76 11.22 4.07 -4.03
CA VAL A 76 9.79 3.73 -3.95
C VAL A 76 9.00 4.77 -4.73
N ASP A 77 8.36 4.37 -5.83
CA ASP A 77 7.41 5.24 -6.52
C ASP A 77 6.02 5.10 -5.92
N CYS A 78 5.52 6.22 -5.39
CA CYS A 78 4.24 6.33 -4.72
C CYS A 78 3.19 7.09 -5.56
N ARG A 79 3.44 7.30 -6.86
CA ARG A 79 2.53 8.00 -7.78
C ARG A 79 1.09 7.49 -7.73
N ASP A 80 0.93 6.18 -7.71
CA ASP A 80 -0.36 5.50 -7.68
C ASP A 80 -0.71 5.00 -6.26
N LEU A 81 0.00 5.49 -5.24
CA LEU A 81 -0.32 5.22 -3.84
C LEU A 81 -1.42 6.19 -3.37
N GLU A 82 -2.62 5.66 -3.20
CA GLU A 82 -3.79 6.42 -2.80
C GLU A 82 -3.85 6.66 -1.29
N TYR A 83 -3.29 5.73 -0.52
CA TYR A 83 -3.43 5.72 0.94
C TYR A 83 -2.30 4.98 1.62
N ILE A 84 -1.84 5.54 2.74
CA ILE A 84 -0.91 4.89 3.67
C ILE A 84 -1.43 5.01 5.11
N SER A 85 -1.35 3.90 5.86
CA SER A 85 -1.65 3.86 7.30
C SER A 85 -0.37 3.83 8.15
N SER A 86 -0.52 3.90 9.47
CA SER A 86 0.60 3.74 10.42
C SER A 86 1.34 2.40 10.30
N ALA A 87 0.66 1.35 9.81
CA ALA A 87 1.32 0.07 9.52
C ALA A 87 2.27 0.20 8.31
N GLY A 88 1.85 0.88 7.24
CA GLY A 88 2.68 1.16 6.07
C GLY A 88 3.92 2.00 6.40
N LEU A 89 3.73 3.05 7.20
CA LEU A 89 4.84 3.88 7.68
C LEU A 89 5.85 3.07 8.50
N ARG A 90 5.38 2.14 9.36
CA ARG A 90 6.26 1.26 10.14
C ARG A 90 7.10 0.35 9.25
N VAL A 91 6.54 -0.19 8.17
CA VAL A 91 7.29 -0.98 7.18
C VAL A 91 8.38 -0.16 6.52
N LEU A 92 8.05 1.04 6.03
CA LEU A 92 9.04 1.93 5.41
C LEU A 92 10.18 2.27 6.39
N LEU A 93 9.85 2.59 7.63
CA LEU A 93 10.84 2.90 8.67
C LEU A 93 11.73 1.69 9.00
N ALA A 94 11.15 0.49 9.08
CA ALA A 94 11.89 -0.74 9.32
C ALA A 94 12.87 -1.02 8.17
N ALA A 95 12.41 -0.88 6.91
CA ALA A 95 13.25 -1.02 5.73
C ALA A 95 14.39 0.00 5.74
N ALA A 96 14.12 1.29 5.97
CA ALA A 96 15.17 2.31 6.03
C ALA A 96 16.26 1.98 7.06
N LYS A 97 15.87 1.49 8.24
CA LYS A 97 16.81 1.03 9.27
C LYS A 97 17.61 -0.20 8.84
N GLN A 98 16.99 -1.12 8.11
CA GLN A 98 17.62 -2.34 7.63
C GLN A 98 18.65 -2.03 6.54
N PHE A 99 18.28 -1.27 5.51
CA PHE A 99 19.19 -0.90 4.41
C PHE A 99 20.34 -0.01 4.87
N LYS A 100 20.13 0.84 5.88
CA LYS A 100 21.22 1.61 6.50
C LYS A 100 22.35 0.72 7.05
N LYS A 101 22.08 -0.53 7.45
CA LYS A 101 23.11 -1.47 7.93
C LYS A 101 24.10 -1.88 6.84
N ILE A 102 23.67 -1.84 5.57
CA ILE A 102 24.49 -2.17 4.41
C ILE A 102 24.91 -0.90 3.62
N SER A 103 24.87 0.26 4.27
CA SER A 103 25.08 1.57 3.64
C SER A 103 24.17 1.85 2.44
N GLY A 104 22.98 1.21 2.43
CA GLY A 104 21.94 1.47 1.45
C GLY A 104 21.03 2.63 1.87
N GLU A 105 20.36 3.18 0.88
CA GLU A 105 19.48 4.32 0.97
C GLU A 105 18.15 4.07 0.27
N ILE A 106 17.09 4.63 0.83
CA ILE A 106 15.73 4.56 0.30
C ILE A 106 15.25 5.98 0.04
N ALA A 107 14.86 6.27 -1.20
CA ALA A 107 14.19 7.50 -1.57
C ALA A 107 12.74 7.23 -2.01
N LEU A 108 11.89 8.25 -1.91
CA LEU A 108 10.50 8.20 -2.34
C LEU A 108 10.27 9.19 -3.48
N SER A 109 9.35 8.86 -4.39
CA SER A 109 8.90 9.81 -5.41
C SER A 109 7.39 9.79 -5.59
N GLY A 110 6.84 10.87 -6.16
CA GLY A 110 5.46 10.88 -6.63
C GLY A 110 4.39 10.82 -5.53
N LEU A 111 4.67 11.26 -4.29
CA LEU A 111 3.64 11.26 -3.25
C LEU A 111 2.44 12.13 -3.66
N SER A 112 1.25 11.55 -3.65
CA SER A 112 -0.01 12.32 -3.75
C SER A 112 -0.13 13.31 -2.59
N GLN A 113 -0.91 14.38 -2.75
CA GLN A 113 -1.05 15.42 -1.72
C GLN A 113 -1.49 14.84 -0.36
N ASN A 114 -2.44 13.89 -0.37
CA ASN A 114 -2.93 13.23 0.83
C ASN A 114 -1.83 12.41 1.51
N VAL A 115 -1.06 11.63 0.74
CA VAL A 115 0.04 10.83 1.28
C VAL A 115 1.15 11.74 1.80
N LYS A 116 1.50 12.80 1.07
CA LYS A 116 2.50 13.78 1.50
C LYS A 116 2.15 14.42 2.84
N GLN A 117 0.89 14.81 3.05
CA GLN A 117 0.42 15.33 4.34
C GLN A 117 0.60 14.33 5.48
N VAL A 118 0.31 13.04 5.24
CA VAL A 118 0.55 11.99 6.25
C VAL A 118 2.04 11.90 6.60
N PHE A 119 2.92 11.99 5.61
CA PHE A 119 4.37 11.99 5.82
C PHE A 119 4.85 13.22 6.60
N GLU A 120 4.33 14.40 6.29
CA GLU A 120 4.67 15.65 6.99
C GLU A 120 4.22 15.61 8.45
N ILE A 121 2.96 15.26 8.71
CA ILE A 121 2.41 15.18 10.08
C ILE A 121 3.15 14.11 10.90
N SER A 122 3.56 13.01 10.25
CA SER A 122 4.28 11.92 10.92
C SER A 122 5.79 12.18 11.06
N GLY A 123 6.32 13.27 10.48
CA GLY A 123 7.74 13.59 10.49
C GLY A 123 8.62 12.70 9.61
N PHE A 124 8.05 11.99 8.64
CA PHE A 124 8.79 11.08 7.75
C PHE A 124 9.56 11.81 6.65
N THR A 125 9.24 13.08 6.41
CA THR A 125 9.96 13.93 5.44
C THR A 125 11.42 14.19 5.82
N THR A 126 11.81 13.97 7.08
CA THR A 126 13.21 14.07 7.54
C THR A 126 13.97 12.74 7.48
N ILE A 127 13.25 11.64 7.27
CA ILE A 127 13.80 10.28 7.24
C ILE A 127 14.11 9.86 5.82
N PHE A 128 13.25 10.25 4.88
CA PHE A 128 13.37 9.88 3.46
C PHE A 128 13.62 11.12 2.62
N PRO A 129 14.59 11.08 1.69
CA PRO A 129 14.57 11.97 0.53
C PRO A 129 13.28 11.73 -0.26
N ILE A 130 12.54 12.80 -0.54
CA ILE A 130 11.27 12.77 -1.27
C ILE A 130 11.38 13.68 -2.47
N TYR A 131 11.15 13.11 -3.65
CA TYR A 131 11.23 13.81 -4.94
C TYR A 131 9.87 13.89 -5.61
N THR A 132 9.74 14.81 -6.56
CA THR A 132 8.47 14.96 -7.30
C THR A 132 8.32 13.86 -8.33
N THR A 133 9.41 13.48 -8.99
CA THR A 133 9.40 12.52 -10.11
C THR A 133 10.40 11.38 -9.91
N ARG A 134 10.18 10.25 -10.61
CA ARG A 134 11.13 9.13 -10.63
C ARG A 134 12.50 9.58 -11.13
N ASP A 135 12.53 10.33 -12.23
CA ASP A 135 13.77 10.74 -12.89
C ASP A 135 14.64 11.62 -12.00
N GLU A 136 14.02 12.52 -11.25
CA GLU A 136 14.71 13.37 -10.26
C GLU A 136 15.32 12.51 -9.15
N ALA A 137 14.55 11.55 -8.63
CA ALA A 137 15.03 10.65 -7.59
C ALA A 137 16.19 9.77 -8.07
N ILE A 138 16.08 9.18 -9.26
CA ILE A 138 17.12 8.31 -9.85
C ILE A 138 18.45 9.08 -10.00
N LYS A 139 18.40 10.35 -10.39
CA LYS A 139 19.59 11.21 -10.54
C LYS A 139 20.24 11.60 -9.21
N SER A 140 19.56 11.41 -8.09
CA SER A 140 20.04 11.82 -6.77
C SER A 140 20.88 10.75 -6.05
N PHE A 141 20.79 9.49 -6.50
CA PHE A 141 21.61 8.37 -6.05
C PHE A 141 22.99 8.37 -6.73
#